data_AF-A0A963JNT4-F1
#
_entry.id   AF-A0A963JNT4-F1
#
_cell.length_a   1.000
_cell.length_b   1.000
_cell.length_c   1.000
_cell.angle_alpha   90.00
_cell.angle_beta   90.00
_cell.angle_gamma   90.00
#
_symmetry.space_group_name_H-M   'P 1'
#
loop_
_entity.id
_entity.type
_entity.pdbx_description
1 polymer ?
#
loop_
_entity_poly.entity_id
_entity_poly.type
_entity_poly.pdbx_seq_one_letter_code
_entity_poly.pdbx_strand_id
1 'polypeptide(L)'
;MRLGVRVVKSEDQKKQKPSVLIVLLGMLVLIKPVEAGVFEFVSEVNEVDIITHPTGYTGGGGELIVTVGISPSSPHADEMEIPVQNAINTWNQRLPTTENIQVDDSIVPRHMFDFESVALHELGHCIGLSHPNLATESGLVGDNNNYTSAVKGDNNRFDLNPGADGVIGSGDDLRGDDINLHWFNKENNNPFLLAKVFDITTYSLDLNDLPAGHQFPANGDRSVSSMLGFQNTEAVMQQGIESGEARRTLVADDIATLRLAMSGLDRLEGTSDDYSLILQYQGITDEADIIFSFDNMASFAACRISGFFLNDKHVAIQEGHISFNTSFQWFFNPELTPLVLEEPVVSILANNQSAEPVILQSGDHLSLTVMLDPGRKKGDLADYWVRAQTPFGDYWLNNRLQFVRSDTPVRVHGGPLVQFTAFSILESATDGLPAGTYTVTFAVDDNLDLIYDESFRNSVIFTIQPR
;
A
#
# COMPACT_ATOMS: atom_id res chain seq x y z
N MET A 1 52.84 52.44 5.18
CA MET A 1 53.63 53.31 4.29
C MET A 1 52.66 53.91 3.28
N ARG A 2 52.47 55.25 3.31
CA ARG A 2 52.06 56.21 2.25
C ARG A 2 51.31 55.66 1.02
N LEU A 3 50.23 56.21 0.44
CA LEU A 3 49.53 57.50 0.33
C LEU A 3 48.09 57.12 -0.14
N GLY A 4 46.96 57.81 0.06
CA GLY A 4 46.64 59.23 -0.11
C GLY A 4 45.59 59.41 -1.23
N VAL A 5 44.71 60.42 -1.08
CA VAL A 5 43.76 61.01 -2.08
C VAL A 5 42.38 60.31 -2.19
N ARG A 6 41.19 60.83 -1.82
CA ARG A 6 40.48 62.13 -1.68
C ARG A 6 39.50 62.43 -2.86
N VAL A 7 38.23 62.74 -2.50
CA VAL A 7 37.22 63.65 -3.16
C VAL A 7 36.24 63.02 -4.18
N VAL A 8 34.93 63.35 -4.34
CA VAL A 8 33.81 64.04 -3.63
C VAL A 8 32.49 63.65 -4.37
N LYS A 9 31.35 63.74 -3.66
CA LYS A 9 29.92 63.70 -4.09
C LYS A 9 29.55 64.48 -5.37
N SER A 10 28.52 64.02 -6.11
CA SER A 10 27.17 64.66 -6.15
C SER A 10 26.15 63.86 -6.97
N GLU A 11 24.88 64.12 -6.64
CA GLU A 11 23.60 63.79 -7.32
C GLU A 11 23.65 64.07 -8.85
N ASP A 12 22.77 63.57 -9.73
CA ASP A 12 21.34 63.27 -9.58
C ASP A 12 20.80 62.48 -10.81
N GLN A 13 19.64 61.85 -10.60
CA GLN A 13 18.59 61.42 -11.54
C GLN A 13 18.75 60.31 -12.61
N LYS A 14 17.89 59.30 -12.38
CA LYS A 14 16.98 58.61 -13.32
C LYS A 14 17.59 57.67 -14.36
N LYS A 15 17.42 56.37 -14.09
CA LYS A 15 16.70 55.45 -14.98
C LYS A 15 16.26 54.19 -14.22
N GLN A 16 14.95 53.97 -14.23
CA GLN A 16 14.30 52.70 -13.91
C GLN A 16 14.85 51.59 -14.81
N LYS A 17 15.20 50.43 -14.21
CA LYS A 17 14.94 49.05 -14.67
C LYS A 17 15.62 48.03 -13.73
N PRO A 18 15.12 46.79 -13.70
CA PRO A 18 14.30 46.24 -12.63
C PRO A 18 15.12 45.54 -11.55
N SER A 19 14.55 45.54 -10.34
CA SER A 19 14.96 44.68 -9.24
C SER A 19 14.93 43.22 -9.68
N VAL A 20 16.05 42.53 -9.45
CA VAL A 20 16.17 41.08 -9.45
C VAL A 20 15.12 40.56 -8.46
N LEU A 21 14.01 40.05 -8.99
CA LEU A 21 13.05 39.28 -8.24
C LEU A 21 13.75 37.94 -7.97
N ILE A 22 14.07 37.72 -6.70
CA ILE A 22 14.43 36.40 -6.17
C ILE A 22 13.29 35.47 -6.55
N VAL A 23 13.55 34.57 -7.50
CA VAL A 23 12.70 33.42 -7.77
C VAL A 23 12.78 32.57 -6.52
N LEU A 24 11.78 32.70 -5.64
CA LEU A 24 11.49 31.70 -4.64
C LEU A 24 10.98 30.48 -5.42
N LEU A 25 11.91 29.62 -5.81
CA LEU A 25 11.60 28.30 -6.33
C LEU A 25 10.98 27.55 -5.14
N GLY A 26 9.66 27.56 -5.05
CA GLY A 26 8.94 26.70 -4.13
C GLY A 26 9.34 25.27 -4.45
N MET A 27 10.11 24.64 -3.56
CA MET A 27 10.27 23.20 -3.53
C MET A 27 8.86 22.62 -3.35
N LEU A 28 8.24 22.21 -4.45
CA LEU A 28 7.34 21.07 -4.41
C LEU A 28 8.22 19.89 -4.00
N VAL A 29 8.14 19.52 -2.73
CA VAL A 29 8.54 18.19 -2.27
C VAL A 29 7.53 17.24 -2.89
N LEU A 30 7.88 16.73 -4.08
CA LEU A 30 7.23 15.57 -4.67
C LEU A 30 7.62 14.39 -3.79
N ILE A 31 6.66 13.95 -2.98
CA ILE A 31 6.75 12.73 -2.18
C ILE A 31 6.98 11.58 -3.15
N LYS A 32 8.07 10.84 -2.97
CA LYS A 32 8.43 9.70 -3.81
C LYS A 32 8.41 8.42 -2.98
N PRO A 33 7.61 7.43 -3.41
CA PRO A 33 7.51 6.21 -2.64
C PRO A 33 8.77 5.22 -2.75
N VAL A 34 8.99 4.29 -1.77
CA VAL A 34 10.00 3.28 -1.23
C VAL A 34 9.68 1.70 -1.11
N GLU A 35 10.61 0.75 -1.31
CA GLU A 35 10.59 -0.74 -1.21
C GLU A 35 11.59 -1.31 -0.16
N ALA A 36 11.40 -2.57 0.27
CA ALA A 36 12.18 -3.27 1.29
C ALA A 36 11.92 -4.81 1.30
N GLY A 37 12.75 -5.64 1.96
CA GLY A 37 12.49 -7.06 2.32
C GLY A 37 13.52 -8.10 1.84
N VAL A 38 13.27 -9.41 2.07
CA VAL A 38 14.19 -10.55 1.76
C VAL A 38 13.49 -11.58 0.86
N PHE A 39 14.23 -12.33 0.05
CA PHE A 39 13.72 -13.41 -0.80
C PHE A 39 14.10 -14.81 -0.30
N GLU A 40 13.26 -15.79 -0.62
CA GLU A 40 13.53 -17.21 -0.40
C GLU A 40 14.75 -17.70 -1.20
N PHE A 41 15.30 -18.85 -0.81
CA PHE A 41 16.55 -19.46 -1.34
C PHE A 41 17.84 -18.67 -1.09
N VAL A 42 17.78 -17.54 -0.40
CA VAL A 42 18.98 -16.78 0.00
C VAL A 42 19.51 -17.31 1.33
N SER A 43 20.69 -17.93 1.35
CA SER A 43 21.26 -18.47 2.60
C SER A 43 22.78 -18.52 2.71
N GLU A 44 23.51 -18.24 1.62
CA GLU A 44 24.98 -18.30 1.59
C GLU A 44 25.61 -17.01 1.04
N VAL A 45 26.87 -16.75 1.42
CA VAL A 45 27.67 -15.55 1.08
C VAL A 45 27.72 -15.26 -0.44
N ASN A 46 27.63 -16.28 -1.29
CA ASN A 46 27.69 -16.13 -2.75
C ASN A 46 26.31 -15.97 -3.41
N GLU A 47 25.22 -16.01 -2.63
CA GLU A 47 23.83 -16.07 -3.08
C GLU A 47 22.98 -14.89 -2.55
N VAL A 48 23.64 -13.88 -1.97
CA VAL A 48 23.00 -12.80 -1.20
C VAL A 48 22.13 -11.83 -2.02
N ASP A 49 22.23 -11.87 -3.35
CA ASP A 49 21.49 -11.01 -4.27
C ASP A 49 20.54 -11.78 -5.18
N ILE A 50 20.11 -12.98 -4.79
CA ILE A 50 19.08 -13.74 -5.50
C ILE A 50 17.70 -13.11 -5.28
N ILE A 51 16.91 -13.06 -6.36
CA ILE A 51 15.48 -12.74 -6.32
C ILE A 51 14.68 -14.00 -6.65
N THR A 52 13.70 -14.32 -5.82
CA THR A 52 12.84 -15.49 -6.01
C THR A 52 11.51 -15.06 -6.59
N HIS A 53 11.10 -15.73 -7.66
CA HIS A 53 9.87 -15.47 -8.39
C HIS A 53 8.84 -16.58 -8.14
N PRO A 54 7.53 -16.25 -8.19
CA PRO A 54 6.47 -17.23 -8.06
C PRO A 54 6.46 -18.29 -9.19
N THR A 55 5.72 -19.36 -8.95
CA THR A 55 5.51 -20.44 -9.92
C THR A 55 5.06 -19.92 -11.28
N GLY A 56 5.67 -20.43 -12.34
CA GLY A 56 5.32 -20.11 -13.73
C GLY A 56 6.10 -18.93 -14.34
N TYR A 57 6.85 -18.16 -13.55
CA TYR A 57 7.72 -17.11 -14.11
C TYR A 57 8.89 -17.73 -14.88
N THR A 58 9.13 -17.26 -16.10
CA THR A 58 10.16 -17.80 -17.01
C THR A 58 11.09 -16.72 -17.56
N GLY A 59 11.03 -15.49 -17.02
CA GLY A 59 11.74 -14.33 -17.53
C GLY A 59 10.97 -13.52 -18.58
N GLY A 60 9.70 -13.86 -18.84
CA GLY A 60 8.81 -13.08 -19.68
C GLY A 60 7.78 -12.33 -18.83
N GLY A 61 7.49 -11.09 -19.21
CA GLY A 61 6.54 -10.24 -18.51
C GLY A 61 5.08 -10.54 -18.82
N GLY A 62 4.19 -9.78 -18.17
CA GLY A 62 2.73 -9.88 -18.33
C GLY A 62 2.01 -10.36 -17.06
N GLU A 63 0.86 -11.01 -17.22
CA GLU A 63 0.10 -11.53 -16.09
C GLU A 63 0.60 -12.93 -15.70
N LEU A 64 1.02 -13.09 -14.44
CA LEU A 64 1.44 -14.36 -13.87
C LEU A 64 0.36 -14.87 -12.92
N ILE A 65 -0.34 -15.92 -13.34
CA ILE A 65 -1.38 -16.55 -12.52
C ILE A 65 -0.77 -17.72 -11.75
N VAL A 66 -0.92 -17.70 -10.42
CA VAL A 66 -0.54 -18.80 -9.52
C VAL A 66 -1.81 -19.30 -8.85
N THR A 67 -2.08 -20.58 -8.98
CA THR A 67 -3.26 -21.21 -8.39
C THR A 67 -3.01 -21.63 -6.96
N VAL A 68 -4.03 -21.46 -6.11
CA VAL A 68 -3.98 -21.77 -4.68
C VAL A 68 -5.14 -22.68 -4.31
N GLY A 69 -4.86 -23.80 -3.65
CA GLY A 69 -5.85 -24.79 -3.24
C GLY A 69 -5.69 -25.21 -1.78
N ILE A 70 -6.72 -25.86 -1.24
CA ILE A 70 -6.67 -26.51 0.07
C ILE A 70 -6.74 -28.02 -0.16
N SER A 71 -5.85 -28.79 0.46
CA SER A 71 -5.86 -30.24 0.29
C SER A 71 -7.20 -30.82 0.77
N PRO A 72 -7.90 -31.67 -0.02
CA PRO A 72 -9.12 -32.36 0.41
C PRO A 72 -8.92 -33.27 1.61
N SER A 73 -7.66 -33.64 1.89
CA SER A 73 -7.30 -34.47 3.04
C SER A 73 -7.06 -33.67 4.32
N SER A 74 -6.98 -32.34 4.22
CA SER A 74 -6.69 -31.46 5.35
C SER A 74 -7.82 -31.50 6.38
N PRO A 75 -7.52 -31.73 7.67
CA PRO A 75 -8.38 -31.28 8.75
C PRO A 75 -8.76 -29.81 8.55
N HIS A 76 -9.99 -29.46 8.93
CA HIS A 76 -10.51 -28.09 8.84
C HIS A 76 -10.58 -27.48 7.43
N ALA A 77 -10.53 -28.29 6.35
CA ALA A 77 -10.53 -27.77 4.98
C ALA A 77 -11.70 -26.80 4.70
N ASP A 78 -12.90 -27.11 5.21
CA ASP A 78 -14.08 -26.25 5.07
C ASP A 78 -13.91 -24.93 5.85
N GLU A 79 -13.35 -24.96 7.07
CA GLU A 79 -13.10 -23.74 7.86
C GLU A 79 -11.97 -22.86 7.29
N MET A 80 -11.04 -23.44 6.52
CA MET A 80 -9.92 -22.74 5.90
C MET A 80 -10.32 -21.90 4.68
N GLU A 81 -11.43 -22.23 4.01
CA GLU A 81 -11.79 -21.64 2.71
C GLU A 81 -11.84 -20.11 2.72
N ILE A 82 -12.50 -19.51 3.71
CA ILE A 82 -12.67 -18.05 3.80
C ILE A 82 -11.34 -17.36 4.14
N PRO A 83 -10.61 -17.78 5.20
CA PRO A 83 -9.29 -17.23 5.48
C PRO A 83 -8.29 -17.33 4.32
N VAL A 84 -8.26 -18.45 3.58
CA VAL A 84 -7.37 -18.61 2.42
C VAL A 84 -7.76 -17.64 1.30
N GLN A 85 -9.06 -17.50 1.01
CA GLN A 85 -9.54 -16.50 0.05
C GLN A 85 -9.18 -15.07 0.48
N ASN A 86 -9.27 -14.75 1.78
CA ASN A 86 -8.88 -13.45 2.31
C ASN A 86 -7.37 -13.18 2.17
N ALA A 87 -6.53 -14.18 2.45
CA ALA A 87 -5.09 -14.08 2.27
C ALA A 87 -4.72 -13.84 0.79
N ILE A 88 -5.35 -14.59 -0.12
CA ILE A 88 -5.23 -14.40 -1.58
C ILE A 88 -5.65 -12.99 -1.98
N ASN A 89 -6.80 -12.52 -1.51
CA ASN A 89 -7.32 -11.19 -1.81
C ASN A 89 -6.38 -10.09 -1.33
N THR A 90 -5.76 -10.29 -0.17
CA THR A 90 -4.81 -9.34 0.42
C THR A 90 -3.53 -9.23 -0.43
N TRP A 91 -2.93 -10.36 -0.83
CA TRP A 91 -1.79 -10.39 -1.74
C TRP A 91 -2.11 -9.93 -3.16
N ASN A 92 -3.33 -10.10 -3.65
CA ASN A 92 -3.75 -9.56 -4.93
C ASN A 92 -3.93 -8.04 -4.89
N GLN A 93 -4.42 -7.51 -3.77
CA GLN A 93 -4.68 -6.08 -3.58
C GLN A 93 -3.41 -5.26 -3.41
N ARG A 94 -2.40 -5.79 -2.70
CA ARG A 94 -1.11 -5.11 -2.47
C ARG A 94 -1.31 -3.68 -1.94
N LEU A 95 -2.22 -3.53 -0.99
CA LEU A 95 -2.51 -2.25 -0.35
C LEU A 95 -1.73 -2.16 0.96
N PRO A 96 -0.81 -1.19 1.11
CA PRO A 96 -0.09 -1.03 2.37
C PRO A 96 -1.05 -0.48 3.42
N THR A 97 -0.94 -1.02 4.62
CA THR A 97 -1.69 -0.57 5.79
C THR A 97 -0.75 -0.28 6.94
N THR A 98 -1.23 0.53 7.87
CA THR A 98 -0.65 0.71 9.20
C THR A 98 -1.67 0.23 10.22
N GLU A 99 -1.26 0.04 11.47
CA GLU A 99 -2.13 -0.48 12.53
C GLU A 99 -2.68 -1.89 12.19
N ASN A 100 -1.87 -2.70 11.48
CA ASN A 100 -2.26 -4.04 11.07
C ASN A 100 -2.18 -5.08 12.19
N ILE A 101 -1.54 -4.77 13.33
CA ILE A 101 -1.57 -5.58 14.54
C ILE A 101 -2.84 -5.27 15.33
N GLN A 102 -3.70 -6.28 15.48
CA GLN A 102 -4.92 -6.19 16.27
C GLN A 102 -4.91 -7.24 17.38
N VAL A 103 -4.97 -6.78 18.64
CA VAL A 103 -5.01 -7.63 19.84
C VAL A 103 -6.31 -7.35 20.59
N ASP A 104 -7.38 -8.04 20.17
CA ASP A 104 -8.72 -7.91 20.72
C ASP A 104 -9.39 -9.30 20.79
N ASP A 105 -9.83 -9.71 21.98
CA ASP A 105 -10.51 -10.99 22.21
C ASP A 105 -11.79 -11.18 21.38
N SER A 106 -12.40 -10.09 20.92
CA SER A 106 -13.55 -10.13 20.00
C SER A 106 -13.17 -10.42 18.55
N ILE A 107 -11.90 -10.24 18.19
CA ILE A 107 -11.35 -10.50 16.86
C ILE A 107 -10.69 -11.88 16.82
N VAL A 108 -9.75 -12.13 17.74
CA VAL A 108 -9.09 -13.43 17.93
C VAL A 108 -8.98 -13.70 19.43
N PRO A 109 -9.53 -14.82 19.95
CA PRO A 109 -9.38 -15.16 21.36
C PRO A 109 -7.90 -15.32 21.76
N ARG A 110 -7.50 -14.79 22.94
CA ARG A 110 -6.08 -14.74 23.40
C ARG A 110 -5.30 -16.06 23.38
N HIS A 111 -6.00 -17.19 23.42
CA HIS A 111 -5.41 -18.52 23.49
C HIS A 111 -5.35 -19.22 22.13
N MET A 112 -5.77 -18.54 21.07
CA MET A 112 -5.84 -19.09 19.72
C MET A 112 -4.90 -18.30 18.80
N PHE A 113 -4.34 -18.98 17.80
CA PHE A 113 -3.62 -18.34 16.71
C PHE A 113 -4.59 -18.06 15.57
N ASP A 114 -4.48 -16.88 14.97
CA ASP A 114 -5.27 -16.52 13.80
C ASP A 114 -4.77 -17.27 12.56
N PHE A 115 -5.56 -18.22 12.07
CA PHE A 115 -5.19 -18.99 10.88
C PHE A 115 -5.01 -18.08 9.66
N GLU A 116 -5.86 -17.06 9.49
CA GLU A 116 -5.76 -16.14 8.34
C GLU A 116 -4.42 -15.40 8.30
N SER A 117 -3.97 -14.88 9.45
CA SER A 117 -2.69 -14.17 9.56
C SER A 117 -1.49 -15.08 9.27
N VAL A 118 -1.51 -16.31 9.80
CA VAL A 118 -0.44 -17.29 9.52
C VAL A 118 -0.51 -17.74 8.06
N ALA A 119 -1.70 -18.00 7.52
CA ALA A 119 -1.89 -18.34 6.11
C ALA A 119 -1.37 -17.23 5.17
N LEU A 120 -1.61 -15.96 5.51
CA LEU A 120 -1.11 -14.81 4.76
C LEU A 120 0.42 -14.77 4.74
N HIS A 121 1.07 -15.03 5.89
CA HIS A 121 2.52 -15.13 6.04
C HIS A 121 3.12 -16.27 5.21
N GLU A 122 2.60 -17.49 5.38
CA GLU A 122 3.12 -18.65 4.65
C GLU A 122 2.89 -18.54 3.14
N LEU A 123 1.80 -17.89 2.72
CA LEU A 123 1.57 -17.58 1.31
C LEU A 123 2.64 -16.65 0.76
N GLY A 124 3.15 -15.70 1.56
CA GLY A 124 4.29 -14.84 1.23
C GLY A 124 5.56 -15.63 0.89
N HIS A 125 5.89 -16.64 1.71
CA HIS A 125 6.98 -17.58 1.40
C HIS A 125 6.76 -18.33 0.09
N CYS A 126 5.54 -18.83 -0.12
CA CYS A 126 5.19 -19.58 -1.33
C CYS A 126 5.13 -18.74 -2.61
N ILE A 127 5.21 -17.40 -2.49
CA ILE A 127 5.38 -16.49 -3.64
C ILE A 127 6.77 -15.84 -3.69
N GLY A 128 7.70 -16.27 -2.82
CA GLY A 128 9.13 -15.99 -2.92
C GLY A 128 9.72 -15.07 -1.86
N LEU A 129 8.95 -14.59 -0.88
CA LEU A 129 9.44 -13.68 0.15
C LEU A 129 9.99 -14.45 1.35
N SER A 130 11.02 -13.95 2.00
CA SER A 130 11.55 -14.51 3.25
C SER A 130 11.44 -13.52 4.40
N HIS A 131 11.84 -13.96 5.59
CA HIS A 131 11.78 -13.13 6.78
C HIS A 131 12.73 -11.92 6.66
N PRO A 132 12.25 -10.69 6.94
CA PRO A 132 13.10 -9.50 6.97
C PRO A 132 13.97 -9.44 8.25
N ASN A 133 13.70 -10.30 9.22
CA ASN A 133 14.53 -10.53 10.41
C ASN A 133 15.31 -11.85 10.33
N LEU A 134 16.29 -12.02 11.23
CA LEU A 134 17.10 -13.24 11.34
C LEU A 134 16.27 -14.47 11.72
N ALA A 135 15.14 -14.24 12.40
CA ALA A 135 14.15 -15.26 12.71
C ALA A 135 14.75 -16.51 13.40
N THR A 136 13.96 -17.57 13.54
CA THR A 136 14.37 -18.79 14.23
C THR A 136 15.37 -19.64 13.43
N GLU A 137 15.40 -19.52 12.10
CA GLU A 137 16.37 -20.23 11.25
C GLU A 137 17.83 -19.82 11.49
N SER A 138 18.08 -18.61 12.02
CA SER A 138 19.42 -18.17 12.43
C SER A 138 20.02 -19.01 13.57
N GLY A 139 19.18 -19.74 14.32
CA GLY A 139 19.57 -20.44 15.55
C GLY A 139 19.77 -19.52 16.75
N LEU A 140 19.43 -18.24 16.63
CA LEU A 140 19.38 -17.30 17.75
C LEU A 140 18.13 -17.54 18.61
N VAL A 141 18.06 -16.86 19.75
CA VAL A 141 16.97 -17.01 20.72
C VAL A 141 16.50 -15.66 21.23
N GLY A 142 15.20 -15.57 21.53
CA GLY A 142 14.57 -14.35 22.05
C GLY A 142 14.68 -13.20 21.07
N ASP A 143 14.83 -11.98 21.60
CA ASP A 143 14.83 -10.74 20.83
C ASP A 143 15.94 -10.65 19.78
N ASN A 144 16.99 -11.47 19.89
CA ASN A 144 18.04 -11.55 18.88
C ASN A 144 17.53 -12.07 17.52
N ASN A 145 16.36 -12.70 17.47
CA ASN A 145 15.72 -13.09 16.22
C ASN A 145 15.21 -11.87 15.43
N ASN A 146 15.07 -10.71 16.06
CA ASN A 146 14.47 -9.52 15.43
C ASN A 146 15.49 -8.63 14.71
N TYR A 147 16.79 -8.92 14.80
CA TYR A 147 17.78 -8.21 13.98
C TYR A 147 17.49 -8.41 12.50
N THR A 148 17.76 -7.41 11.67
CA THR A 148 17.56 -7.47 10.22
C THR A 148 18.30 -8.65 9.60
N SER A 149 17.65 -9.34 8.67
CA SER A 149 18.15 -10.56 8.05
C SER A 149 19.54 -10.36 7.42
N ALA A 150 20.43 -11.31 7.71
CA ALA A 150 21.82 -11.29 7.28
C ALA A 150 22.39 -12.71 7.31
N VAL A 151 23.51 -12.93 6.63
CA VAL A 151 24.41 -14.07 6.90
C VAL A 151 25.65 -13.61 7.65
N LYS A 152 26.29 -14.56 8.35
CA LYS A 152 27.51 -14.31 9.10
C LYS A 152 28.64 -13.90 8.14
N GLY A 153 29.44 -12.93 8.57
CA GLY A 153 30.63 -12.48 7.83
C GLY A 153 31.83 -13.42 7.95
N ASP A 154 33.00 -12.88 7.65
CA ASP A 154 34.30 -13.56 7.70
C ASP A 154 34.61 -14.16 9.09
N ASN A 155 34.07 -13.55 10.15
CA ASN A 155 34.24 -14.00 11.54
C ASN A 155 33.34 -15.21 11.91
N ASN A 156 32.43 -15.64 11.02
CA ASN A 156 31.49 -16.75 11.18
C ASN A 156 30.64 -16.68 12.47
N ARG A 157 30.23 -15.48 12.87
CA ARG A 157 29.24 -15.21 13.93
C ARG A 157 28.34 -14.05 13.49
N PHE A 158 27.18 -13.93 14.13
CA PHE A 158 26.38 -12.73 13.98
C PHE A 158 26.93 -11.65 14.92
N ASP A 159 27.19 -10.46 14.40
CA ASP A 159 27.49 -9.29 15.21
C ASP A 159 26.18 -8.57 15.57
N LEU A 160 25.77 -8.70 16.84
CA LEU A 160 24.46 -8.25 17.34
C LEU A 160 24.64 -7.09 18.32
N ASN A 161 24.37 -5.87 17.87
CA ASN A 161 24.42 -4.67 18.70
C ASN A 161 23.37 -3.65 18.20
N PRO A 162 22.38 -3.26 19.03
CA PRO A 162 21.21 -2.49 18.61
C PRO A 162 21.48 -0.98 18.51
N GLY A 163 22.73 -0.60 18.21
CA GLY A 163 23.09 0.80 18.02
C GLY A 163 22.89 1.69 19.25
N ALA A 164 22.66 2.98 18.99
CA ALA A 164 22.50 4.02 19.98
C ALA A 164 21.04 4.23 20.39
N ASP A 165 20.08 3.93 19.51
CA ASP A 165 18.65 3.99 19.83
C ASP A 165 18.19 2.79 20.69
N GLY A 166 18.93 1.67 20.66
CA GLY A 166 18.64 0.47 21.42
C GLY A 166 17.47 -0.35 20.88
N VAL A 167 17.04 -0.07 19.65
CA VAL A 167 15.95 -0.74 18.94
C VAL A 167 16.54 -1.75 17.97
N ILE A 168 16.37 -3.03 18.25
CA ILE A 168 16.84 -4.12 17.39
C ILE A 168 16.17 -4.04 16.01
N GLY A 169 16.95 -4.21 14.95
CA GLY A 169 16.46 -4.14 13.57
C GLY A 169 16.31 -2.72 13.06
N SER A 170 16.80 -1.70 13.78
CA SER A 170 16.77 -0.31 13.36
C SER A 170 17.92 0.03 12.41
N GLY A 171 17.87 1.25 11.87
CA GLY A 171 18.87 1.74 10.94
C GLY A 171 20.27 1.94 11.53
N ASP A 172 20.42 2.04 12.86
CA ASP A 172 21.72 2.31 13.52
C ASP A 172 22.36 1.05 14.14
N ASP A 173 21.77 -0.13 13.90
CA ASP A 173 22.32 -1.43 14.26
C ASP A 173 23.76 -1.59 13.79
N LEU A 174 24.64 -2.01 14.71
CA LEU A 174 26.06 -2.24 14.42
C LEU A 174 26.29 -3.72 14.16
N ARG A 175 26.32 -4.08 12.87
CA ARG A 175 26.32 -5.46 12.38
C ARG A 175 27.68 -6.00 11.93
N GLY A 176 28.76 -5.28 12.25
CA GLY A 176 30.12 -5.78 12.06
C GLY A 176 30.42 -6.17 10.61
N ASP A 177 30.77 -7.44 10.40
CA ASP A 177 31.00 -8.03 9.07
C ASP A 177 29.83 -8.86 8.54
N ASP A 178 28.67 -8.86 9.21
CA ASP A 178 27.45 -9.50 8.72
C ASP A 178 27.11 -9.00 7.31
N ILE A 179 26.71 -9.92 6.44
CA ILE A 179 26.35 -9.61 5.05
C ILE A 179 24.84 -9.49 4.96
N ASN A 180 24.39 -8.30 4.56
CA ASN A 180 22.98 -7.95 4.44
C ASN A 180 22.25 -8.80 3.39
N LEU A 181 21.04 -9.26 3.74
CA LEU A 181 20.11 -9.91 2.83
C LEU A 181 18.84 -9.07 2.55
N HIS A 182 18.63 -8.00 3.31
CA HIS A 182 17.43 -7.17 3.25
C HIS A 182 17.61 -6.07 2.20
N TRP A 183 16.83 -6.15 1.12
CA TRP A 183 16.69 -5.05 0.18
C TRP A 183 16.09 -3.88 0.94
N PHE A 184 16.68 -2.69 0.78
CA PHE A 184 16.25 -1.51 1.52
C PHE A 184 16.19 -0.30 0.62
N ASN A 185 15.36 0.65 1.02
CA ASN A 185 15.24 1.90 0.31
C ASN A 185 16.42 2.83 0.53
N LYS A 186 17.03 3.24 -0.58
CA LYS A 186 18.22 4.10 -0.58
C LYS A 186 17.97 5.52 -0.05
N GLU A 187 16.74 6.02 -0.15
CA GLU A 187 16.40 7.39 0.26
C GLU A 187 16.22 7.52 1.77
N ASN A 188 15.51 6.58 2.41
CA ASN A 188 15.11 6.74 3.81
C ASN A 188 15.28 5.49 4.70
N ASN A 189 15.58 4.31 4.12
CA ASN A 189 15.70 3.06 4.86
C ASN A 189 14.52 2.85 5.85
N ASN A 190 13.30 3.10 5.39
CA ASN A 190 12.07 3.00 6.18
C ASN A 190 11.13 1.93 5.58
N PRO A 191 10.97 0.76 6.22
CA PRO A 191 10.19 -0.35 5.70
C PRO A 191 8.66 -0.14 5.79
N PHE A 192 8.19 1.00 6.31
CA PHE A 192 6.77 1.34 6.43
C PHE A 192 6.31 2.39 5.42
N LEU A 193 7.20 2.82 4.53
CA LEU A 193 6.87 3.71 3.42
C LEU A 193 6.98 2.93 2.11
N LEU A 194 5.93 3.00 1.29
CA LEU A 194 5.91 2.35 -0.03
C LEU A 194 6.53 3.22 -1.10
N ALA A 195 6.85 2.58 -2.27
CA ALA A 195 7.40 2.80 -3.65
C ALA A 195 6.78 3.71 -4.71
N LYS A 196 7.53 4.58 -5.41
CA LYS A 196 7.08 4.99 -6.76
C LYS A 196 7.58 3.99 -7.77
N VAL A 197 8.88 3.76 -7.71
CA VAL A 197 9.58 2.85 -8.59
C VAL A 197 10.07 1.69 -7.76
N PHE A 198 9.79 0.50 -8.27
CA PHE A 198 9.89 -0.77 -7.58
C PHE A 198 11.03 -1.60 -8.20
N ASP A 199 12.27 -1.09 -8.10
CA ASP A 199 13.43 -1.58 -8.86
C ASP A 199 14.80 -1.25 -8.22
N ILE A 200 15.89 -1.80 -8.77
CA ILE A 200 17.26 -1.61 -8.23
C ILE A 200 17.81 -0.17 -8.33
N THR A 201 17.12 0.75 -8.99
CA THR A 201 17.49 2.17 -8.96
C THR A 201 17.07 2.83 -7.65
N THR A 202 16.09 2.25 -6.97
CA THR A 202 15.51 2.75 -5.72
C THR A 202 15.83 1.85 -4.51
N TYR A 203 16.15 0.57 -4.74
CA TYR A 203 16.55 -0.41 -3.71
C TYR A 203 17.95 -0.90 -3.87
N SER A 204 18.53 -1.28 -2.74
CA SER A 204 19.85 -1.84 -2.70
C SER A 204 19.97 -2.89 -1.62
N LEU A 205 20.94 -3.78 -1.80
CA LEU A 205 21.55 -4.60 -0.76
C LEU A 205 22.86 -3.99 -0.27
N ASP A 206 23.46 -3.07 -1.03
CA ASP A 206 24.76 -2.48 -0.73
C ASP A 206 24.61 -1.44 0.39
N LEU A 207 25.20 -1.74 1.56
CA LEU A 207 25.19 -0.86 2.72
C LEU A 207 25.75 0.55 2.44
N ASN A 208 26.55 0.74 1.39
CA ASN A 208 27.03 2.08 0.99
C ASN A 208 25.91 2.98 0.45
N ASP A 209 24.77 2.41 0.05
CA ASP A 209 23.60 3.14 -0.40
C ASP A 209 22.68 3.58 0.76
N LEU A 210 23.01 3.22 2.01
CA LEU A 210 22.23 3.62 3.17
C LEU A 210 22.22 5.15 3.36
N PRO A 211 21.11 5.72 3.85
CA PRO A 211 21.06 7.13 4.24
C PRO A 211 22.13 7.48 5.26
N ALA A 212 22.60 8.73 5.21
CA ALA A 212 23.64 9.21 6.12
C ALA A 212 23.20 9.02 7.59
N GLY A 213 24.03 8.33 8.36
CA GLY A 213 23.79 8.03 9.77
C GLY A 213 23.23 6.63 10.02
N HIS A 214 22.77 5.91 8.99
CA HIS A 214 22.37 4.52 9.11
C HIS A 214 23.61 3.63 8.90
N GLN A 215 23.64 2.49 9.58
CA GLN A 215 24.72 1.51 9.58
C GLN A 215 24.24 0.14 9.08
N PHE A 216 22.93 -0.12 9.14
CA PHE A 216 22.32 -1.33 8.58
C PHE A 216 20.88 -1.06 8.11
N PRO A 217 20.27 -1.94 7.30
CA PRO A 217 18.87 -1.80 6.91
C PRO A 217 17.91 -1.98 8.08
N ALA A 218 16.87 -1.17 8.11
CA ALA A 218 15.81 -1.29 9.08
C ALA A 218 14.76 -2.30 8.58
N ASN A 219 14.34 -3.24 9.43
CA ASN A 219 13.33 -4.25 9.07
C ASN A 219 11.91 -3.89 9.56
N GLY A 220 10.93 -4.66 9.09
CA GLY A 220 9.51 -4.43 9.37
C GLY A 220 9.02 -4.74 10.78
N ASP A 221 9.88 -4.80 11.81
CA ASP A 221 9.53 -5.12 13.20
C ASP A 221 8.63 -4.07 13.86
N ARG A 222 7.75 -4.49 14.79
CA ARG A 222 6.86 -3.60 15.56
C ARG A 222 7.56 -2.56 16.43
N SER A 223 8.78 -2.83 16.88
CA SER A 223 9.57 -1.89 17.68
C SER A 223 10.15 -0.78 16.79
N VAL A 224 10.64 -1.17 15.61
CA VAL A 224 11.11 -0.26 14.57
C VAL A 224 9.95 0.60 14.05
N SER A 225 8.78 0.01 13.83
CA SER A 225 7.58 0.74 13.41
C SER A 225 7.18 1.81 14.43
N SER A 226 7.15 1.47 15.71
CA SER A 226 6.84 2.41 16.79
C SER A 226 7.84 3.56 16.85
N MET A 227 9.14 3.26 16.71
CA MET A 227 10.20 4.28 16.65
C MET A 227 10.02 5.24 15.47
N LEU A 228 9.61 4.72 14.32
CA LEU A 228 9.38 5.50 13.09
C LEU A 228 8.00 6.17 13.04
N GLY A 229 7.17 6.02 14.08
CA GLY A 229 5.87 6.69 14.21
C GLY A 229 4.67 5.90 13.68
N PHE A 230 4.84 4.62 13.36
CA PHE A 230 3.80 3.71 12.87
C PHE A 230 3.38 2.74 13.97
N GLN A 231 2.47 3.16 14.84
CA GLN A 231 2.03 2.33 15.96
C GLN A 231 1.30 1.06 15.47
N ASN A 232 1.38 -0.02 16.26
CA ASN A 232 0.70 -1.30 15.99
C ASN A 232 0.90 -1.83 14.56
N THR A 233 2.07 -1.62 13.98
CA THR A 233 2.37 -1.98 12.59
C THR A 233 3.55 -2.95 12.57
N GLU A 234 3.44 -4.05 11.83
CA GLU A 234 4.55 -5.00 11.63
C GLU A 234 4.39 -5.69 10.28
N ALA A 235 5.50 -5.93 9.58
CA ALA A 235 5.46 -6.68 8.32
C ALA A 235 4.84 -8.05 8.52
N VAL A 236 4.02 -8.48 7.57
CA VAL A 236 3.46 -9.83 7.61
C VAL A 236 4.59 -10.84 7.55
N MET A 237 5.63 -10.59 6.77
CA MET A 237 6.81 -11.46 6.71
C MET A 237 7.71 -11.40 7.94
N GLN A 238 7.51 -10.49 8.91
CA GLN A 238 8.25 -10.54 10.18
C GLN A 238 7.83 -11.78 10.98
N GLN A 239 8.77 -12.69 11.25
CA GLN A 239 8.48 -13.88 12.05
C GLN A 239 8.18 -13.51 13.50
N GLY A 240 7.15 -14.13 14.09
CA GLY A 240 6.89 -14.04 15.54
C GLY A 240 5.45 -13.71 15.93
N ILE A 241 4.45 -14.11 15.14
CA ILE A 241 3.05 -13.89 15.51
C ILE A 241 2.70 -14.50 16.87
N GLU A 242 1.92 -13.77 17.67
CA GLU A 242 1.49 -14.18 19.01
C GLU A 242 0.05 -14.72 19.03
N SER A 243 -0.29 -15.55 20.02
CA SER A 243 -1.68 -15.99 20.22
C SER A 243 -2.56 -14.81 20.64
N GLY A 244 -3.76 -14.69 20.06
CA GLY A 244 -4.66 -13.54 20.25
C GLY A 244 -4.38 -12.35 19.36
N GLU A 245 -3.39 -12.44 18.47
CA GLU A 245 -3.05 -11.40 17.51
C GLU A 245 -3.65 -11.72 16.13
N ALA A 246 -4.22 -10.71 15.48
CA ALA A 246 -4.51 -10.72 14.04
C ALA A 246 -3.60 -9.73 13.32
N ARG A 247 -3.07 -10.16 12.18
CA ARG A 247 -2.25 -9.41 11.22
C ARG A 247 -2.64 -9.79 9.79
N ARG A 248 -3.80 -9.29 9.35
CA ARG A 248 -4.47 -9.70 8.11
C ARG A 248 -4.25 -8.76 6.92
N THR A 249 -3.42 -7.74 7.07
CA THR A 249 -3.12 -6.76 6.01
C THR A 249 -1.62 -6.51 5.91
N LEU A 250 -1.17 -6.24 4.68
CA LEU A 250 0.25 -6.03 4.37
C LEU A 250 0.72 -4.64 4.82
N VAL A 251 2.01 -4.53 5.11
CA VAL A 251 2.69 -3.23 5.25
C VAL A 251 3.51 -2.95 3.99
N ALA A 252 4.21 -1.81 3.97
CA ALA A 252 5.01 -1.41 2.82
C ALA A 252 6.10 -2.45 2.47
N ASP A 253 6.89 -2.92 3.44
CA ASP A 253 7.94 -3.95 3.27
C ASP A 253 7.46 -5.17 2.47
N ASP A 254 6.33 -5.78 2.85
CA ASP A 254 5.79 -6.97 2.18
C ASP A 254 5.50 -6.73 0.69
N ILE A 255 4.85 -5.61 0.38
CA ILE A 255 4.41 -5.26 -0.98
C ILE A 255 5.60 -4.91 -1.85
N ALA A 256 6.52 -4.20 -1.24
CA ALA A 256 7.72 -3.73 -1.83
C ALA A 256 8.66 -4.86 -2.26
N THR A 257 8.91 -5.84 -1.41
CA THR A 257 9.74 -7.00 -1.80
C THR A 257 9.13 -7.73 -2.98
N LEU A 258 7.82 -7.96 -2.94
CA LEU A 258 7.11 -8.63 -4.01
C LEU A 258 7.19 -7.86 -5.32
N ARG A 259 7.04 -6.53 -5.27
CA ARG A 259 7.10 -5.68 -6.45
C ARG A 259 8.51 -5.56 -7.04
N LEU A 260 9.54 -5.65 -6.21
CA LEU A 260 10.92 -5.71 -6.70
C LEU A 260 11.11 -6.98 -7.54
N ALA A 261 10.59 -8.13 -7.10
CA ALA A 261 10.60 -9.34 -7.93
C ALA A 261 9.77 -9.18 -9.21
N MET A 262 8.66 -8.44 -9.14
CA MET A 262 7.80 -8.15 -10.30
C MET A 262 8.47 -7.27 -11.35
N SER A 263 9.59 -6.58 -11.06
CA SER A 263 10.43 -5.90 -12.05
C SER A 263 11.28 -6.84 -12.92
N GLY A 264 11.15 -8.15 -12.71
CA GLY A 264 11.71 -9.16 -13.60
C GLY A 264 13.19 -9.47 -13.41
N LEU A 265 13.83 -9.99 -14.45
CA LEU A 265 15.22 -10.45 -14.47
C LEU A 265 16.22 -9.32 -14.62
N ASP A 266 15.86 -8.23 -15.31
CA ASP A 266 16.71 -7.05 -15.40
C ASP A 266 16.61 -6.14 -14.17
N ARG A 267 15.58 -6.38 -13.34
CA ARG A 267 15.30 -5.71 -12.08
C ARG A 267 15.02 -4.22 -12.24
N LEU A 268 14.50 -3.83 -13.40
CA LEU A 268 14.13 -2.47 -13.77
C LEU A 268 12.64 -2.42 -14.07
N GLU A 269 11.91 -1.52 -13.41
CA GLU A 269 10.48 -1.38 -13.67
C GLU A 269 10.22 -0.72 -15.04
N GLY A 270 9.19 -1.19 -15.71
CA GLY A 270 8.71 -0.71 -17.00
C GLY A 270 9.39 -1.35 -18.20
N THR A 271 9.99 -2.54 -18.02
CA THR A 271 10.65 -3.29 -19.10
C THR A 271 9.77 -4.47 -19.54
N SER A 272 10.33 -5.38 -20.35
CA SER A 272 9.54 -6.42 -21.03
C SER A 272 9.32 -7.69 -20.21
N ASP A 273 10.07 -7.83 -19.12
CA ASP A 273 10.09 -8.97 -18.22
C ASP A 273 9.36 -8.70 -16.89
N ASP A 274 8.84 -7.48 -16.71
CA ASP A 274 7.89 -7.10 -15.67
C ASP A 274 6.63 -7.96 -15.69
N TYR A 275 6.21 -8.44 -14.52
CA TYR A 275 4.97 -9.19 -14.40
C TYR A 275 4.05 -8.68 -13.29
N SER A 276 2.76 -8.94 -13.44
CA SER A 276 1.75 -8.78 -12.40
C SER A 276 1.33 -10.12 -11.86
N LEU A 277 1.56 -10.37 -10.56
CA LEU A 277 1.12 -11.60 -9.90
C LEU A 277 -0.39 -11.56 -9.63
N ILE A 278 -1.10 -12.64 -9.97
CA ILE A 278 -2.48 -12.90 -9.58
C ILE A 278 -2.57 -14.28 -8.95
N LEU A 279 -3.01 -14.31 -7.70
CA LEU A 279 -3.33 -15.54 -6.99
C LEU A 279 -4.79 -15.93 -7.26
N GLN A 280 -5.03 -17.17 -7.67
CA GLN A 280 -6.36 -17.67 -8.01
C GLN A 280 -6.73 -18.85 -7.11
N TYR A 281 -7.79 -18.68 -6.31
CA TYR A 281 -8.34 -19.78 -5.51
C TYR A 281 -9.00 -20.83 -6.41
N GLN A 282 -8.61 -22.10 -6.25
CA GLN A 282 -9.15 -23.26 -6.98
C GLN A 282 -10.07 -24.14 -6.12
N GLY A 283 -10.35 -23.75 -4.88
CA GLY A 283 -11.16 -24.54 -3.97
C GLY A 283 -10.37 -25.62 -3.24
N ILE A 284 -11.09 -26.62 -2.75
CA ILE A 284 -10.54 -27.81 -2.09
C ILE A 284 -10.02 -28.77 -3.18
N THR A 285 -8.72 -28.74 -3.45
CA THR A 285 -8.03 -29.50 -4.49
C THR A 285 -6.55 -29.68 -4.17
N ASP A 286 -5.94 -30.76 -4.65
CA ASP A 286 -4.49 -31.00 -4.62
C ASP A 286 -3.81 -30.62 -5.96
N GLU A 287 -4.55 -30.07 -6.93
CA GLU A 287 -4.05 -29.79 -8.29
C GLU A 287 -3.52 -28.36 -8.50
N ALA A 288 -3.55 -27.51 -7.46
CA ALA A 288 -3.07 -26.13 -7.53
C ALA A 288 -1.54 -26.02 -7.33
N ASP A 289 -0.96 -24.89 -7.76
CA ASP A 289 0.48 -24.61 -7.65
C ASP A 289 0.95 -24.48 -6.19
N ILE A 290 0.07 -23.94 -5.33
CA ILE A 290 0.26 -23.81 -3.89
C ILE A 290 -0.87 -24.54 -3.16
N ILE A 291 -0.51 -25.49 -2.28
CA ILE A 291 -1.46 -26.30 -1.51
C ILE A 291 -1.36 -26.00 -0.02
N PHE A 292 -2.49 -25.67 0.61
CA PHE A 292 -2.62 -25.54 2.07
C PHE A 292 -3.05 -26.87 2.69
N SER A 293 -2.42 -27.29 3.79
CA SER A 293 -2.80 -28.51 4.50
C SER A 293 -2.43 -28.53 5.99
N PHE A 294 -3.34 -29.01 6.82
CA PHE A 294 -3.08 -29.43 8.20
C PHE A 294 -2.51 -30.85 8.25
N ASP A 295 -1.23 -31.00 7.90
CA ASP A 295 -0.55 -32.30 7.77
C ASP A 295 0.43 -32.61 8.91
N ASN A 296 0.65 -31.66 9.84
CA ASN A 296 1.63 -31.74 10.92
C ASN A 296 3.10 -31.94 10.46
N MET A 297 3.43 -31.54 9.22
CA MET A 297 4.81 -31.58 8.73
C MET A 297 5.65 -30.40 9.24
N ALA A 298 5.01 -29.28 9.59
CA ALA A 298 5.64 -28.14 10.23
C ALA A 298 5.55 -28.20 11.76
N SER A 299 6.51 -27.58 12.46
CA SER A 299 6.47 -27.47 13.93
C SER A 299 5.32 -26.56 14.39
N PHE A 300 5.05 -25.47 13.67
CA PHE A 300 3.92 -24.55 13.88
C PHE A 300 3.15 -24.36 12.57
N ALA A 301 3.74 -23.64 11.63
CA ALA A 301 3.38 -23.55 10.23
C ALA A 301 4.66 -23.36 9.41
N ALA A 302 4.65 -23.73 8.13
CA ALA A 302 5.73 -23.46 7.19
C ALA A 302 5.26 -23.65 5.75
N CYS A 303 5.67 -22.76 4.84
CA CYS A 303 5.69 -23.02 3.41
C CYS A 303 6.98 -23.76 3.03
N ARG A 304 6.81 -24.90 2.37
CA ARG A 304 7.90 -25.60 1.69
C ARG A 304 7.79 -25.34 0.19
N ILE A 305 8.89 -24.87 -0.38
CA ILE A 305 9.01 -24.64 -1.83
C ILE A 305 10.10 -25.51 -2.45
N SER A 306 9.97 -25.75 -3.74
CA SER A 306 11.08 -26.13 -4.60
C SER A 306 11.19 -25.14 -5.75
N GLY A 307 12.35 -25.06 -6.39
CA GLY A 307 12.59 -24.10 -7.45
C GLY A 307 13.78 -24.46 -8.32
N PHE A 308 13.98 -23.67 -9.37
CA PHE A 308 15.11 -23.79 -10.29
C PHE A 308 15.64 -22.41 -10.65
N PHE A 309 16.95 -22.33 -10.88
CA PHE A 309 17.60 -21.10 -11.33
C PHE A 309 17.18 -20.76 -12.77
N LEU A 310 16.69 -19.54 -12.96
CA LEU A 310 16.52 -18.91 -14.27
C LEU A 310 17.86 -18.40 -14.81
N ASN A 311 18.69 -17.88 -13.91
CA ASN A 311 20.09 -17.50 -14.11
C ASN A 311 20.81 -17.52 -12.74
N ASP A 312 22.02 -16.95 -12.64
CA ASP A 312 22.81 -16.92 -11.39
C ASP A 312 22.24 -16.01 -10.28
N LYS A 313 21.15 -15.30 -10.57
CA LYS A 313 20.61 -14.20 -9.77
C LYS A 313 19.10 -14.29 -9.55
N HIS A 314 18.44 -15.25 -10.18
CA HIS A 314 17.00 -15.37 -10.18
C HIS A 314 16.58 -16.84 -10.11
N VAL A 315 15.67 -17.14 -9.20
CA VAL A 315 15.07 -18.46 -9.00
C VAL A 315 13.58 -18.38 -9.28
N ALA A 316 13.02 -19.36 -9.98
CA ALA A 316 11.57 -19.54 -10.08
C ALA A 316 11.14 -20.69 -9.18
N ILE A 317 10.10 -20.47 -8.38
CA ILE A 317 9.42 -21.52 -7.63
C ILE A 317 8.77 -22.49 -8.64
N GLN A 318 8.75 -23.77 -8.30
CA GLN A 318 8.10 -24.82 -9.10
C GLN A 318 6.80 -25.29 -8.46
N GLU A 319 6.80 -25.45 -7.15
CA GLU A 319 5.65 -25.87 -6.34
C GLU A 319 5.79 -25.33 -4.93
N GLY A 320 4.66 -25.00 -4.30
CA GLY A 320 4.58 -24.58 -2.91
C GLY A 320 3.62 -25.46 -2.11
N HIS A 321 4.00 -25.82 -0.89
CA HIS A 321 3.14 -26.57 0.02
C HIS A 321 3.19 -25.94 1.42
N ILE A 322 2.05 -25.47 1.90
CA ILE A 322 1.92 -24.83 3.20
C ILE A 322 1.36 -25.84 4.19
N SER A 323 2.17 -26.16 5.19
CA SER A 323 1.89 -27.14 6.22
C SER A 323 1.55 -26.45 7.55
N PHE A 324 0.48 -26.87 8.21
CA PHE A 324 0.08 -26.40 9.54
C PHE A 324 0.03 -27.54 10.56
N ASN A 325 0.32 -27.21 11.82
CA ASN A 325 0.26 -28.16 12.93
C ASN A 325 -1.10 -28.10 13.66
N THR A 326 -1.81 -29.22 13.68
CA THR A 326 -3.12 -29.39 14.33
C THR A 326 -3.06 -29.36 15.86
N SER A 327 -1.87 -29.37 16.45
CA SER A 327 -1.69 -29.37 17.92
C SER A 327 -1.92 -27.99 18.56
N PHE A 328 -2.01 -26.94 17.74
CA PHE A 328 -2.33 -25.58 18.19
C PHE A 328 -3.83 -25.30 18.11
N GLN A 329 -4.29 -24.30 18.86
CA GLN A 329 -5.67 -23.85 18.80
C GLN A 329 -5.78 -22.75 17.74
N TRP A 330 -6.54 -23.03 16.68
CA TRP A 330 -6.65 -22.15 15.51
C TRP A 330 -8.00 -21.44 15.47
N PHE A 331 -7.96 -20.13 15.26
CA PHE A 331 -9.13 -19.32 14.96
C PHE A 331 -9.25 -19.16 13.44
N PHE A 332 -10.41 -19.50 12.90
CA PHE A 332 -10.74 -19.34 11.48
C PHE A 332 -11.70 -18.16 11.33
N ASN A 333 -11.27 -17.12 10.63
CA ASN A 333 -12.13 -15.99 10.31
C ASN A 333 -13.26 -16.42 9.36
N PRO A 334 -14.53 -16.37 9.77
CA PRO A 334 -15.64 -16.80 8.92
C PRO A 334 -16.14 -15.68 8.00
N GLU A 335 -15.59 -14.46 8.09
CA GLU A 335 -16.04 -13.31 7.32
C GLU A 335 -15.12 -13.07 6.12
N LEU A 336 -15.72 -13.04 4.92
CA LEU A 336 -15.00 -12.70 3.71
C LEU A 336 -14.65 -11.20 3.71
N THR A 337 -13.37 -10.89 3.60
CA THR A 337 -12.87 -9.53 3.47
C THR A 337 -13.37 -8.92 2.16
N PRO A 338 -14.12 -7.80 2.19
CA PRO A 338 -14.57 -7.14 0.98
C PRO A 338 -13.38 -6.71 0.12
N LEU A 339 -13.49 -6.93 -1.20
CA LEU A 339 -12.51 -6.38 -2.14
C LEU A 339 -12.59 -4.86 -2.12
N VAL A 340 -11.44 -4.20 -1.99
CA VAL A 340 -11.34 -2.75 -2.19
C VAL A 340 -11.49 -2.46 -3.69
N LEU A 341 -12.41 -1.56 -4.04
CA LEU A 341 -12.68 -1.18 -5.42
C LEU A 341 -11.45 -0.54 -6.08
N GLU A 342 -11.16 -0.92 -7.33
CA GLU A 342 -10.03 -0.37 -8.10
C GLU A 342 -10.19 1.13 -8.37
N GLU A 343 -11.42 1.55 -8.71
CA GLU A 343 -11.75 2.94 -9.03
C GLU A 343 -12.69 3.54 -7.99
N PRO A 344 -12.57 4.86 -7.72
CA PRO A 344 -13.53 5.59 -6.92
C PRO A 344 -14.97 5.46 -7.44
N VAL A 345 -15.89 5.17 -6.52
CA VAL A 345 -17.32 5.22 -6.78
C VAL A 345 -17.89 6.48 -6.17
N VAL A 346 -18.34 7.37 -7.04
CA VAL A 346 -19.07 8.58 -6.67
C VAL A 346 -20.57 8.37 -6.85
N SER A 347 -21.37 9.01 -6.00
CA SER A 347 -22.82 8.99 -6.12
C SER A 347 -23.43 10.31 -5.70
N ILE A 348 -24.52 10.70 -6.36
CA ILE A 348 -25.37 11.82 -5.98
C ILE A 348 -26.83 11.39 -6.00
N LEU A 349 -27.58 11.77 -4.97
CA LEU A 349 -29.00 11.46 -4.81
C LEU A 349 -29.79 12.76 -4.71
N ALA A 350 -30.99 12.76 -5.30
CA ALA A 350 -32.03 13.75 -5.04
C ALA A 350 -33.13 13.09 -4.22
N ASN A 351 -33.44 13.64 -3.03
CA ASN A 351 -34.43 13.06 -2.11
C ASN A 351 -34.24 11.54 -1.88
N ASN A 352 -32.98 11.09 -1.72
CA ASN A 352 -32.56 9.69 -1.56
C ASN A 352 -32.83 8.77 -2.78
N GLN A 353 -32.92 9.32 -3.99
CA GLN A 353 -33.16 8.57 -5.24
C GLN A 353 -32.08 8.88 -6.30
N SER A 354 -31.72 7.87 -7.09
CA SER A 354 -30.71 7.96 -8.17
C SER A 354 -31.18 7.46 -9.55
N ALA A 355 -32.18 6.59 -9.63
CA ALA A 355 -32.48 5.81 -10.84
C ALA A 355 -33.63 6.35 -11.70
N GLU A 356 -34.52 7.18 -11.15
CA GLU A 356 -35.66 7.76 -11.86
C GLU A 356 -35.69 9.27 -11.67
N PRO A 357 -36.19 10.06 -12.66
CA PRO A 357 -36.34 11.49 -12.49
C PRO A 357 -37.24 11.80 -11.30
N VAL A 358 -36.70 12.45 -10.27
CA VAL A 358 -37.49 12.89 -9.12
C VAL A 358 -38.43 14.00 -9.58
N ILE A 359 -39.74 13.81 -9.44
CA ILE A 359 -40.74 14.82 -9.80
C ILE A 359 -41.11 15.59 -8.54
N LEU A 360 -40.88 16.90 -8.56
CA LEU A 360 -41.20 17.84 -7.49
C LEU A 360 -42.19 18.89 -8.00
N GLN A 361 -43.09 19.34 -7.13
CA GLN A 361 -43.85 20.57 -7.36
C GLN A 361 -43.06 21.77 -6.82
N SER A 362 -43.35 22.96 -7.36
CA SER A 362 -42.83 24.21 -6.79
C SER A 362 -43.24 24.33 -5.31
N GLY A 363 -42.26 24.55 -4.44
CA GLY A 363 -42.39 24.60 -2.99
C GLY A 363 -42.24 23.27 -2.27
N ASP A 364 -42.00 22.17 -2.99
CA ASP A 364 -41.59 20.92 -2.38
C ASP A 364 -40.16 21.02 -1.84
N HIS A 365 -39.82 20.12 -0.91
CA HIS A 365 -38.48 20.04 -0.36
C HIS A 365 -37.54 19.27 -1.31
N LEU A 366 -36.36 19.84 -1.57
CA LEU A 366 -35.28 19.23 -2.32
C LEU A 366 -34.06 19.06 -1.40
N SER A 367 -33.62 17.81 -1.29
CA SER A 367 -32.35 17.39 -0.71
C SER A 367 -31.44 16.88 -1.83
N LEU A 368 -30.19 17.33 -1.86
CA LEU A 368 -29.12 16.75 -2.66
C LEU A 368 -28.02 16.23 -1.75
N THR A 369 -27.72 14.94 -1.86
CA THR A 369 -26.70 14.26 -1.04
C THR A 369 -25.68 13.61 -1.95
N VAL A 370 -24.40 13.76 -1.64
CA VAL A 370 -23.30 13.11 -2.35
C VAL A 370 -22.60 12.06 -1.48
N MET A 371 -21.99 11.07 -2.13
CA MET A 371 -21.24 9.99 -1.51
C MET A 371 -19.98 9.70 -2.34
N LEU A 372 -18.91 9.30 -1.67
CA LEU A 372 -17.67 8.86 -2.29
C LEU A 372 -17.13 7.65 -1.54
N ASP A 373 -16.94 6.55 -2.26
CA ASP A 373 -16.03 5.48 -1.89
C ASP A 373 -14.77 5.62 -2.74
N PRO A 374 -13.61 6.00 -2.18
CA PRO A 374 -12.41 6.25 -2.94
C PRO A 374 -11.71 4.96 -3.42
N GLY A 375 -12.14 3.78 -2.96
CA GLY A 375 -11.49 2.51 -3.30
C GLY A 375 -9.99 2.55 -3.02
N ARG A 376 -9.18 2.04 -3.95
CA ARG A 376 -7.71 2.03 -3.86
C ARG A 376 -7.06 3.39 -3.93
N LYS A 377 -7.76 4.40 -4.46
CA LYS A 377 -7.23 5.77 -4.59
C LYS A 377 -7.39 6.60 -3.31
N LYS A 378 -7.80 5.98 -2.19
CA LYS A 378 -7.93 6.68 -0.90
C LYS A 378 -6.64 7.43 -0.55
N GLY A 379 -6.75 8.72 -0.30
CA GLY A 379 -5.62 9.59 0.01
C GLY A 379 -4.98 10.28 -1.20
N ASP A 380 -5.21 9.81 -2.43
CA ASP A 380 -4.71 10.49 -3.63
C ASP A 380 -5.28 11.91 -3.73
N LEU A 381 -4.46 12.85 -4.18
CA LEU A 381 -4.90 14.24 -4.32
C LEU A 381 -5.79 14.40 -5.56
N ALA A 382 -6.99 14.94 -5.36
CA ALA A 382 -8.02 15.07 -6.38
C ALA A 382 -8.76 16.43 -6.29
N ASP A 383 -9.29 16.87 -7.43
CA ASP A 383 -10.29 17.95 -7.49
C ASP A 383 -11.72 17.41 -7.47
N TYR A 384 -12.58 18.09 -6.71
CA TYR A 384 -13.99 17.75 -6.54
C TYR A 384 -14.86 18.83 -7.15
N TRP A 385 -15.94 18.39 -7.80
CA TRP A 385 -16.82 19.24 -8.58
C TRP A 385 -18.28 18.86 -8.40
N VAL A 386 -19.16 19.86 -8.31
CA VAL A 386 -20.60 19.64 -8.46
C VAL A 386 -21.15 20.66 -9.44
N ARG A 387 -21.69 20.16 -10.55
CA ARG A 387 -22.32 20.97 -11.59
C ARG A 387 -23.82 20.73 -11.60
N ALA A 388 -24.61 21.78 -11.51
CA ALA A 388 -26.05 21.76 -11.72
C ALA A 388 -26.37 22.42 -13.06
N GLN A 389 -26.78 21.62 -14.03
CA GLN A 389 -27.36 22.09 -15.29
C GLN A 389 -28.83 22.38 -15.07
N THR A 390 -29.22 23.64 -15.25
CA THR A 390 -30.58 24.10 -14.98
C THR A 390 -31.23 24.66 -16.25
N PRO A 391 -32.56 24.87 -16.30
CA PRO A 391 -33.23 25.47 -17.47
C PRO A 391 -32.75 26.88 -17.84
N PHE A 392 -31.97 27.54 -17.00
CA PHE A 392 -31.54 28.94 -17.15
C PHE A 392 -30.02 29.12 -17.01
N GLY A 393 -29.27 28.03 -17.14
CA GLY A 393 -27.80 28.01 -17.21
C GLY A 393 -27.16 27.07 -16.22
N ASP A 394 -25.83 27.06 -16.25
CA ASP A 394 -25.03 26.20 -15.38
C ASP A 394 -24.67 26.88 -14.07
N TYR A 395 -24.74 26.09 -13.01
CA TYR A 395 -24.34 26.47 -11.67
C TYR A 395 -23.32 25.48 -11.15
N TRP A 396 -22.39 25.97 -10.35
CA TRP A 396 -21.33 25.18 -9.75
C TRP A 396 -21.33 25.38 -8.24
N LEU A 397 -21.14 24.31 -7.49
CA LEU A 397 -21.00 24.39 -6.05
C LEU A 397 -19.59 24.90 -5.72
N ASN A 398 -19.50 26.06 -5.08
CA ASN A 398 -18.22 26.61 -4.66
C ASN A 398 -17.75 26.03 -3.30
N ASN A 399 -16.54 26.37 -2.89
CA ASN A 399 -15.96 25.97 -1.60
C ASN A 399 -16.67 26.48 -0.33
N ARG A 400 -17.75 27.25 -0.48
CA ARG A 400 -18.66 27.66 0.62
C ARG A 400 -19.97 26.89 0.60
N LEU A 401 -20.06 25.83 -0.22
CA LEU A 401 -21.26 25.02 -0.44
C LEU A 401 -22.44 25.87 -0.95
N GLN A 402 -22.14 26.79 -1.87
CA GLN A 402 -23.14 27.62 -2.53
C GLN A 402 -23.09 27.41 -4.04
N PHE A 403 -24.25 27.15 -4.65
CA PHE A 403 -24.37 27.12 -6.10
C PHE A 403 -24.24 28.53 -6.67
N VAL A 404 -23.24 28.75 -7.52
CA VAL A 404 -22.98 30.02 -8.20
C VAL A 404 -23.08 29.83 -9.71
N ARG A 405 -23.73 30.77 -10.39
CA ARG A 405 -23.83 30.75 -11.86
C ARG A 405 -22.45 30.97 -12.45
N SER A 406 -22.01 30.06 -13.32
CA SER A 406 -20.72 30.18 -14.00
C SER A 406 -20.69 29.35 -15.27
N ASP A 407 -20.18 29.94 -16.35
CA ASP A 407 -19.94 29.25 -17.62
C ASP A 407 -18.60 28.50 -17.62
N THR A 408 -17.77 28.70 -16.59
CA THR A 408 -16.51 27.97 -16.36
C THR A 408 -16.61 27.12 -15.09
N PRO A 409 -15.96 25.94 -15.04
CA PRO A 409 -15.93 25.11 -13.84
C PRO A 409 -15.50 25.88 -12.58
N VAL A 410 -16.19 25.63 -11.47
CA VAL A 410 -15.82 26.13 -10.14
C VAL A 410 -15.64 24.94 -9.21
N ARG A 411 -14.43 24.79 -8.68
CA ARG A 411 -14.06 23.69 -7.78
C ARG A 411 -14.76 23.85 -6.43
N VAL A 412 -15.34 22.76 -5.91
CA VAL A 412 -15.87 22.73 -4.53
C VAL A 412 -14.75 22.45 -3.53
N HIS A 413 -13.89 21.49 -3.81
CA HIS A 413 -12.80 21.07 -2.92
C HIS A 413 -11.61 20.54 -3.73
N GLY A 414 -10.41 20.69 -3.20
CA GLY A 414 -9.21 20.07 -3.74
C GLY A 414 -8.38 19.53 -2.57
N GLY A 415 -8.09 18.24 -2.58
CA GLY A 415 -7.51 17.54 -1.44
C GLY A 415 -7.51 16.02 -1.61
N PRO A 416 -7.13 15.28 -0.57
CA PRO A 416 -7.07 13.82 -0.63
C PRO A 416 -8.46 13.20 -0.81
N LEU A 417 -8.52 12.09 -1.55
CA LEU A 417 -9.71 11.26 -1.69
C LEU A 417 -10.10 10.64 -0.34
N VAL A 418 -11.21 11.11 0.23
CA VAL A 418 -11.75 10.66 1.50
C VAL A 418 -13.12 9.99 1.34
N GLN A 419 -13.33 8.90 2.07
CA GLN A 419 -14.61 8.19 2.06
C GLN A 419 -15.66 8.96 2.86
N PHE A 420 -16.86 9.10 2.30
CA PHE A 420 -18.04 9.59 3.00
C PHE A 420 -19.33 8.98 2.43
N THR A 421 -20.23 8.58 3.31
CA THR A 421 -21.42 7.79 2.98
C THR A 421 -22.71 8.61 2.85
N ALA A 422 -22.71 9.88 3.26
CA ALA A 422 -23.77 10.84 2.97
C ALA A 422 -23.31 12.26 3.36
N PHE A 423 -23.15 13.13 2.38
CA PHE A 423 -22.87 14.55 2.61
C PHE A 423 -23.93 15.40 1.90
N SER A 424 -24.77 16.09 2.69
CA SER A 424 -25.80 16.96 2.11
C SER A 424 -25.18 18.26 1.60
N ILE A 425 -25.37 18.51 0.31
CA ILE A 425 -24.87 19.72 -0.39
C ILE A 425 -25.98 20.74 -0.63
N LEU A 426 -27.24 20.36 -0.45
CA LEU A 426 -28.40 21.24 -0.55
C LEU A 426 -29.56 20.68 0.25
N GLU A 427 -30.17 21.51 1.09
CA GLU A 427 -31.48 21.28 1.72
C GLU A 427 -32.30 22.56 1.56
N SER A 428 -33.29 22.58 0.67
CA SER A 428 -34.08 23.79 0.41
C SER A 428 -35.45 23.48 -0.19
N ALA A 429 -36.42 24.37 0.05
CA ALA A 429 -37.65 24.41 -0.72
C ALA A 429 -37.38 24.88 -2.17
N THR A 430 -38.21 24.41 -3.11
CA THR A 430 -38.10 24.74 -4.54
C THR A 430 -38.84 26.02 -4.96
N ASP A 431 -39.43 26.78 -4.03
CA ASP A 431 -40.23 27.99 -4.32
C ASP A 431 -39.47 29.09 -5.10
N GLY A 432 -38.13 29.07 -5.08
CA GLY A 432 -37.26 30.00 -5.81
C GLY A 432 -36.63 29.45 -7.09
N LEU A 433 -36.92 28.19 -7.44
CA LEU A 433 -36.32 27.51 -8.59
C LEU A 433 -37.31 27.47 -9.77
N PRO A 434 -36.91 27.92 -10.97
CA PRO A 434 -37.73 27.82 -12.18
C PRO A 434 -38.20 26.38 -12.46
N ALA A 435 -39.43 26.25 -12.96
CA ALA A 435 -39.91 24.97 -13.44
C ALA A 435 -39.04 24.46 -14.60
N GLY A 436 -38.83 23.15 -14.64
CA GLY A 436 -38.04 22.47 -15.65
C GLY A 436 -37.17 21.35 -15.08
N THR A 437 -36.36 20.77 -15.94
CA THR A 437 -35.48 19.64 -15.61
C THR A 437 -34.10 20.14 -15.20
N TYR A 438 -33.59 19.54 -14.13
CA TYR A 438 -32.28 19.80 -13.55
C TYR A 438 -31.48 18.51 -13.61
N THR A 439 -30.23 18.62 -14.05
CA THR A 439 -29.24 17.54 -13.94
C THR A 439 -28.14 18.02 -13.03
N VAL A 440 -27.91 17.30 -11.92
CA VAL A 440 -26.81 17.61 -11.00
C VAL A 440 -25.81 16.48 -11.06
N THR A 441 -24.57 16.82 -11.37
CA THR A 441 -23.44 15.89 -11.48
C THR A 441 -22.47 16.15 -10.35
N PHE A 442 -22.17 15.12 -9.57
CA PHE A 442 -21.00 15.09 -8.69
C PHE A 442 -19.87 14.36 -9.42
N ALA A 443 -18.70 15.01 -9.48
CA ALA A 443 -17.53 14.46 -10.15
C ALA A 443 -16.28 14.69 -9.31
N VAL A 444 -15.34 13.77 -9.47
CA VAL A 444 -14.04 13.78 -8.81
C VAL A 444 -12.99 13.39 -9.85
N ASP A 445 -11.91 14.14 -9.91
CA ASP A 445 -10.82 13.88 -10.84
C ASP A 445 -9.80 12.91 -10.23
N ASP A 446 -8.91 12.37 -11.05
CA ASP A 446 -7.80 11.51 -10.62
C ASP A 446 -6.50 12.27 -10.38
N ASN A 447 -6.55 13.61 -10.40
CA ASN A 447 -5.44 14.51 -10.15
C ASN A 447 -5.92 15.80 -9.44
N LEU A 448 -4.97 16.62 -8.98
CA LEU A 448 -5.20 17.93 -8.36
C LEU A 448 -4.53 19.04 -9.19
N ASP A 449 -5.22 19.59 -10.17
CA ASP A 449 -4.66 20.56 -11.12
C ASP A 449 -5.57 21.77 -11.47
N LEU A 450 -6.77 21.84 -10.89
CA LEU A 450 -7.82 22.83 -11.13
C LEU A 450 -8.51 22.74 -12.51
N ILE A 451 -8.31 21.66 -13.25
CA ILE A 451 -8.97 21.36 -14.52
C ILE A 451 -10.11 20.38 -14.22
N TYR A 452 -11.23 20.54 -14.94
CA TYR A 452 -12.38 19.67 -14.77
C TYR A 452 -12.31 18.51 -15.75
N ASP A 453 -11.84 17.35 -15.27
CA ASP A 453 -11.61 16.17 -16.11
C ASP A 453 -12.80 15.20 -16.12
N GLU A 454 -13.59 15.18 -15.04
CA GLU A 454 -14.70 14.24 -14.81
C GLU A 454 -14.25 12.77 -14.80
N SER A 455 -13.05 12.47 -14.27
CA SER A 455 -12.49 11.11 -14.26
C SER A 455 -13.46 10.10 -13.63
N PHE A 456 -14.10 10.47 -12.53
CA PHE A 456 -15.18 9.71 -11.89
C PHE A 456 -16.41 10.61 -11.71
N ARG A 457 -17.59 10.20 -12.17
CA ARG A 457 -18.81 11.01 -12.04
C ARG A 457 -20.09 10.21 -11.84
N ASN A 458 -21.06 10.84 -11.19
CA ASN A 458 -22.43 10.38 -11.12
C ASN A 458 -23.39 11.57 -11.23
N SER A 459 -24.56 11.34 -11.83
CA SER A 459 -25.56 12.38 -12.04
C SER A 459 -26.93 11.95 -11.56
N VAL A 460 -27.69 12.90 -11.02
CA VAL A 460 -29.11 12.73 -10.72
C VAL A 460 -29.94 13.75 -11.49
N ILE A 461 -31.13 13.35 -11.90
CA ILE A 461 -32.08 14.18 -12.62
C ILE A 461 -33.33 14.39 -11.77
N PHE A 462 -33.81 15.62 -11.70
CA PHE A 462 -35.12 15.93 -11.12
C PHE A 462 -35.83 17.00 -11.95
N THR A 463 -37.16 17.02 -11.86
CA THR A 463 -38.00 17.99 -12.58
C THR A 463 -38.89 18.73 -11.59
N ILE A 464 -38.86 20.05 -11.66
CA ILE A 464 -39.77 20.92 -10.90
C ILE A 464 -40.94 21.30 -11.81
N GLN A 465 -42.15 20.97 -11.39
CA GLN A 465 -43.39 21.36 -12.05
C GLN A 465 -43.98 22.62 -11.39
N PRO A 466 -44.61 23.51 -12.17
CA PRO A 466 -45.38 24.60 -11.59
C PRO A 466 -46.56 24.04 -10.81
N ARG A 467 -46.88 24.65 -9.66
CA ARG A 467 -48.12 24.36 -8.93
C ARG A 467 -49.36 24.90 -9.63
#